data_AF-A0A374UIW6-F1
#
_entry.id   AF-A0A374UIW6-F1
#
_cell.length_a   1.000
_cell.length_b   1.000
_cell.length_c   1.000
_cell.angle_alpha   90.00
_cell.angle_beta   90.00
_cell.angle_gamma   90.00
#
_symmetry.space_group_name_H-M   'P 1'
#
loop_
_entity.id
_entity.type
_entity.pdbx_description
1 polymer ?
#
loop_
_entity_poly.entity_id
_entity_poly.type
_entity_poly.pdbx_seq_one_letter_code
_entity_poly.pdbx_strand_id
1 'polypeptide(L)'
;MEMDEFDAVGRFGKSPGGAVGLTVVVEFESGGEGGAFEVGTAPEGSTELGRLVSDARDEADALVEDGGGWTAVRIGFGDVESIDCESGRTVYVAGEG
;
A
#
# COMPACT_ATOMS: atom_id res chain seq x y z
N MET A 1 -36.64 -15.55 -8.12
CA MET A 1 -35.60 -15.37 -7.10
C MET A 1 -34.71 -14.31 -7.68
N GLU A 2 -35.06 -13.07 -7.40
CA GLU A 2 -34.42 -11.86 -7.93
C GLU A 2 -34.10 -11.03 -6.70
N MET A 3 -32.81 -10.74 -6.58
CA MET A 3 -32.16 -9.65 -5.84
C MET A 3 -30.67 -9.80 -6.17
N ASP A 4 -30.35 -9.32 -7.37
CA ASP A 4 -29.06 -8.77 -7.77
C ASP A 4 -28.52 -7.82 -6.69
N GLU A 5 -27.26 -8.02 -6.28
CA GLU A 5 -26.33 -6.95 -5.89
C GLU A 5 -24.89 -7.51 -5.89
N PHE A 6 -24.40 -7.84 -7.09
CA PHE A 6 -22.96 -7.75 -7.37
C PHE A 6 -22.70 -6.33 -7.91
N ASP A 7 -22.96 -5.32 -7.08
CA ASP A 7 -22.60 -3.92 -7.36
C ASP A 7 -21.28 -3.68 -6.60
N ALA A 8 -20.15 -3.72 -7.28
CA ALA A 8 -19.56 -2.58 -7.97
C ALA A 8 -18.37 -2.02 -7.20
N VAL A 9 -17.23 -2.72 -7.32
CA VAL A 9 -16.02 -2.05 -7.83
C VAL A 9 -15.32 -3.09 -8.72
N GLY A 10 -15.37 -3.01 -10.04
CA GLY A 10 -15.48 -1.83 -10.87
C GLY A 10 -14.12 -1.55 -11.47
N ARG A 11 -13.74 -2.43 -12.40
CA ARG A 11 -12.97 -2.08 -13.59
C ARG A 11 -11.51 -1.75 -13.32
N PHE A 12 -10.66 -2.69 -13.72
CA PHE A 12 -9.36 -2.41 -14.34
C PHE A 12 -9.41 -1.08 -15.09
N GLY A 13 -8.99 -0.02 -14.40
CA GLY A 13 -8.60 1.22 -15.00
C GLY A 13 -7.30 0.94 -15.72
N LYS A 14 -7.37 0.30 -16.90
CA LYS A 14 -6.33 0.53 -17.89
C LYS A 14 -6.22 2.05 -17.98
N SER A 15 -5.09 2.60 -17.58
CA SER A 15 -4.53 3.78 -18.22
C SER A 15 -3.76 3.26 -19.44
N PRO A 16 -4.36 3.14 -20.63
CA PRO A 16 -3.68 2.63 -21.82
C PRO A 16 -2.65 3.62 -22.42
N GLY A 17 -1.96 4.44 -21.62
CA GLY A 17 -0.99 5.42 -22.14
C GLY A 17 -0.51 6.51 -21.17
N GLY A 18 -0.42 6.26 -19.87
CA GLY A 18 0.12 7.21 -18.89
C GLY A 18 1.03 6.46 -17.92
N ALA A 19 2.12 7.09 -17.50
CA ALA A 19 3.23 6.49 -16.75
C ALA A 19 2.82 5.38 -15.76
N VAL A 20 3.53 4.26 -15.79
CA VAL A 20 3.35 3.14 -14.85
C VAL A 20 3.55 3.67 -13.42
N GLY A 21 2.44 3.91 -12.72
CA GLY A 21 2.42 4.39 -11.35
C GLY A 21 2.73 3.25 -10.39
N LEU A 22 3.69 3.48 -9.51
CA LEU A 22 3.96 2.65 -8.36
C LEU A 22 3.15 3.17 -7.17
N THR A 23 2.39 2.28 -6.57
CA THR A 23 1.58 2.57 -5.39
C THR A 23 2.36 2.19 -4.15
N VAL A 24 2.38 3.10 -3.18
CA VAL A 24 3.03 2.93 -1.89
C VAL A 24 1.97 2.57 -0.87
N VAL A 25 2.18 1.44 -0.21
CA VAL A 25 1.27 0.85 0.76
C VAL A 25 2.00 0.69 2.08
N VAL A 26 1.33 1.00 3.18
CA VAL A 26 1.79 0.70 4.54
C VAL A 26 0.94 -0.44 5.07
N GLU A 27 1.60 -1.54 5.39
CA GLU A 27 1.02 -2.68 6.08
C GLU A 27 1.48 -2.67 7.51
N PHE A 28 0.57 -2.91 8.45
CA PHE A 28 0.89 -2.91 9.86
C PHE A 28 0.16 -4.06 10.56
N GLU A 29 0.75 -4.52 11.64
CA GLU A 29 0.12 -5.42 12.60
C GLU A 29 0.11 -4.71 13.95
N SER A 30 -1.08 -4.49 14.49
CA SER A 30 -1.25 -3.90 15.82
C SER A 30 -2.16 -4.80 16.65
N GLY A 31 -1.67 -5.26 17.80
CA GLY A 31 -2.46 -6.08 18.73
C GLY A 31 -3.00 -7.41 18.16
N GLY A 32 -2.38 -7.95 17.10
CA GLY A 32 -2.81 -9.19 16.44
C GLY A 32 -3.85 -8.99 15.31
N GLU A 33 -4.21 -7.75 14.99
CA GLU A 33 -4.98 -7.41 13.80
C GLU A 33 -4.06 -6.76 12.76
N GLY A 34 -4.04 -7.34 11.56
CA GLY A 34 -3.28 -6.83 10.43
C GLY A 34 -4.13 -5.89 9.58
N GLY A 35 -3.54 -4.78 9.15
CA GLY A 35 -4.16 -3.78 8.29
C GLY A 35 -3.20 -3.31 7.20
N ALA A 36 -3.77 -2.77 6.13
CA ALA A 36 -3.02 -2.16 5.05
C ALA A 36 -3.76 -0.93 4.53
N PHE A 37 -3.03 0.13 4.20
CA PHE A 37 -3.60 1.29 3.54
C PHE A 37 -2.65 1.86 2.48
N GLU A 38 -3.24 2.46 1.46
CA GLU A 38 -2.51 3.16 0.42
C GLU A 38 -2.15 4.57 0.89
N VAL A 39 -0.87 4.92 0.80
CA VAL A 39 -0.36 6.28 1.05
C VAL A 39 -0.47 7.10 -0.24
N GLY A 40 -0.27 6.48 -1.39
CA GLY A 40 -0.56 7.07 -2.69
C GLY A 40 0.16 6.40 -3.85
N THR A 41 -0.09 6.93 -5.05
CA THR A 41 0.45 6.40 -6.31
C THR A 41 1.30 7.45 -7.02
N ALA A 42 2.53 7.09 -7.40
CA ALA A 42 3.43 7.98 -8.15
C ALA A 42 4.23 7.22 -9.22
N PRO A 43 4.62 7.88 -10.33
CA PRO A 43 5.38 7.23 -11.39
C PRO A 43 6.78 6.77 -10.93
N GLU A 44 7.20 5.58 -11.37
CA GLU A 44 8.51 5.01 -11.03
C GLU A 44 9.66 5.98 -11.36
N GLY A 45 10.60 6.16 -10.42
CA GLY A 45 11.76 7.04 -10.58
C GLY A 45 11.46 8.53 -10.39
N SER A 46 10.24 8.90 -10.01
CA SER A 46 9.87 10.29 -9.73
C SER A 46 10.23 10.71 -8.30
N THR A 47 10.54 11.99 -8.11
CA THR A 47 10.75 12.58 -6.77
C THR A 47 9.51 12.42 -5.88
N GLU A 48 8.32 12.41 -6.47
CA GLU A 48 7.06 12.21 -5.77
C GLU A 48 6.98 10.82 -5.12
N LEU A 49 7.44 9.77 -5.81
CA LEU A 49 7.52 8.43 -5.24
C LEU A 49 8.44 8.40 -4.02
N GLY A 50 9.61 9.05 -4.10
CA GLY A 50 10.51 9.15 -2.95
C GLY A 50 9.89 9.88 -1.75
N ARG A 51 9.03 10.87 -2.00
CA ARG A 51 8.26 11.56 -0.95
C ARG A 51 7.21 10.65 -0.34
N LEU A 52 6.40 9.97 -1.15
CA LEU A 52 5.40 9.02 -0.67
C LEU A 52 6.04 7.91 0.18
N VAL A 53 7.18 7.38 -0.25
CA VAL A 53 7.91 6.37 0.54
C VAL A 53 8.43 6.93 1.85
N SER A 54 8.87 8.19 1.87
CA SER A 54 9.33 8.81 3.12
C SER A 54 8.18 9.07 4.09
N ASP A 55 7.03 9.52 3.57
CA ASP A 55 5.79 9.74 4.32
C ASP A 55 5.26 8.42 4.90
N ALA A 56 5.19 7.39 4.06
CA ALA A 56 4.82 6.02 4.44
C ALA A 56 5.74 5.44 5.52
N ARG A 57 7.03 5.79 5.50
CA ARG A 57 8.01 5.37 6.52
C ARG A 57 7.76 6.05 7.86
N ASP A 58 7.43 7.34 7.84
CA ASP A 58 7.12 8.12 9.04
C ASP A 58 5.83 7.59 9.69
N GLU A 59 4.79 7.34 8.89
CA GLU A 59 3.56 6.68 9.36
C GLU A 59 3.82 5.29 9.92
N ALA A 60 4.62 4.49 9.22
CA ALA A 60 5.06 3.19 9.69
C ALA A 60 5.69 3.28 11.09
N ASP A 61 6.69 4.16 11.27
CA ASP A 61 7.38 4.33 12.55
C ASP A 61 6.39 4.73 13.67
N ALA A 62 5.52 5.69 13.39
CA ALA A 62 4.49 6.13 14.33
C ALA A 62 3.51 5.00 14.74
N LEU A 63 3.12 4.13 13.79
CA LEU A 63 2.24 2.98 14.06
C LEU A 63 2.92 1.94 14.96
N VAL A 64 4.22 1.70 14.76
CA VAL A 64 4.99 0.80 15.63
C VAL A 64 5.13 1.38 17.04
N GLU A 65 5.37 2.69 17.15
CA GLU A 65 5.46 3.38 18.44
C GLU A 65 4.11 3.38 19.21
N ASP A 66 2.98 3.50 18.51
CA ASP A 66 1.63 3.56 19.13
C ASP A 66 1.05 2.17 19.46
N GLY A 67 1.24 1.19 18.56
CA GLY A 67 0.58 -0.12 18.62
C GLY A 67 1.45 -1.30 19.07
N GLY A 68 2.78 -1.16 19.10
CA GLY A 68 3.70 -2.17 19.61
C GLY A 68 3.83 -3.46 18.79
N GLY A 69 3.53 -3.43 17.48
CA GLY A 69 3.72 -4.54 16.56
C GLY A 69 4.74 -4.26 15.45
N TRP A 70 4.52 -4.81 14.25
CA TRP A 70 5.37 -4.56 13.09
C TRP A 70 4.64 -3.74 12.03
N THR A 71 5.40 -3.07 11.19
CA THR A 71 4.88 -2.36 10.02
C THR A 71 5.83 -2.56 8.85
N ALA A 72 5.34 -2.55 7.62
CA ALA A 72 6.12 -2.65 6.42
C ALA A 72 5.59 -1.70 5.36
N VAL A 73 6.50 -0.95 4.75
CA VAL A 73 6.19 -0.16 3.56
C VAL A 73 6.49 -1.01 2.34
N ARG A 74 5.48 -1.22 1.49
CA ARG A 74 5.59 -1.94 0.23
C ARG A 74 5.27 -1.02 -0.93
N ILE A 75 5.88 -1.31 -2.07
CA ILE A 75 5.64 -0.60 -3.32
C ILE A 75 5.38 -1.61 -4.42
N GLY A 76 4.30 -1.46 -5.15
CA GLY A 76 3.95 -2.33 -6.27
C GLY A 76 3.14 -1.62 -7.34
N PHE A 77 2.75 -2.36 -8.35
CA PHE A 77 1.82 -1.88 -9.38
C PHE A 77 0.39 -2.28 -9.01
N GLY A 78 -0.55 -1.35 -9.17
CA GLY A 78 -1.94 -1.53 -8.76
C GLY A 78 -2.21 -1.04 -7.34
N ASP A 79 -3.44 -1.18 -6.87
CA ASP A 79 -3.88 -0.66 -5.56
C ASP A 79 -3.46 -1.57 -4.39
N VAL A 80 -3.71 -1.15 -3.15
CA VAL A 80 -3.40 -1.92 -1.92
C VAL A 80 -3.89 -3.38 -1.96
N GLU A 81 -5.06 -3.65 -2.54
CA GLU A 81 -5.59 -5.02 -2.68
C GLU A 81 -4.88 -5.85 -3.77
N SER A 82 -4.11 -5.21 -4.65
CA SER A 82 -3.30 -5.87 -5.70
C SER A 82 -1.84 -6.06 -5.29
N ILE A 83 -1.33 -5.20 -4.42
CA ILE A 83 0.04 -5.27 -3.91
C ILE A 83 0.09 -6.31 -2.79
N ASP A 84 0.28 -7.57 -3.20
CA ASP A 84 0.58 -8.67 -2.28
C ASP A 84 2.11 -8.83 -2.07
N CYS A 85 2.54 -9.61 -1.08
CA CYS A 85 3.94 -9.95 -0.84
C CYS A 85 4.69 -10.53 -2.06
N GLU A 86 4.00 -11.14 -3.02
CA GLU A 86 4.60 -11.64 -4.27
C GLU A 86 4.74 -10.57 -5.36
N SER A 87 3.82 -9.60 -5.40
CA SER A 87 3.75 -8.54 -6.43
C SER A 87 4.40 -7.22 -5.97
N GLY A 88 4.44 -7.00 -4.67
CA GLY A 88 4.95 -5.81 -4.00
C GLY A 88 6.39 -5.96 -3.52
N ARG A 89 7.20 -4.94 -3.77
CA ARG A 89 8.55 -4.83 -3.24
C ARG A 89 8.50 -4.18 -1.86
N THR A 90 8.92 -4.90 -0.83
CA THR A 90 9.13 -4.32 0.50
C THR A 90 10.33 -3.36 0.47
N VAL A 91 10.12 -2.12 0.91
CA VAL A 91 11.14 -1.05 0.92
C VAL A 91 11.53 -0.59 2.31
N TYR A 92 10.73 -0.94 3.32
CA TYR A 92 11.00 -0.67 4.72
C TYR A 92 10.19 -1.61 5.60
N VAL A 93 10.75 -1.98 6.74
CA VAL A 93 10.06 -2.71 7.81
C VAL A 93 10.48 -2.05 9.12
N ALA A 94 9.53 -1.69 9.97
CA ALA A 94 9.78 -1.25 11.33
C ALA A 94 9.15 -2.24 12.33
N GLY A 95 9.69 -2.29 13.54
CA GLY A 95 9.17 -3.17 14.60
C GLY A 95 9.62 -4.64 14.52
N GLU A 96 10.46 -5.03 13.56
CA GLU A 96 11.16 -6.33 13.62
C GLU A 96 12.31 -6.26 14.65
N GLY A 97 11.99 -6.51 15.91
CA GLY A 97 12.91 -6.61 17.05
C GLY A 97 12.80 -7.92 17.79
#